data_AF-A0A7J6I1X3-F1
#
_entry.id   AF-A0A7J6I1X3-F1
#
_cell.length_a   1.000
_cell.length_b   1.000
_cell.length_c   1.000
_cell.angle_alpha   90.00
_cell.angle_beta   90.00
_cell.angle_gamma   90.00
#
_symmetry.space_group_name_H-M   'P 1'
#
loop_
_entity.id
_entity.type
_entity.pdbx_description
1 polymer ?
#
loop_
_entity_poly.entity_id
_entity_poly.type
_entity_poly.pdbx_seq_one_letter_code
_entity_poly.pdbx_strand_id
1 'polypeptide(L)' 'MSYAHNFFSRIDSPNIFTWNTMIRGYDESENPRPAIELYRHMHVFSCVKPDTHSYPFLLKAVAKLAVVWEGVCNF' A
#
# COMPACT_ATOMS: atom_id res chain seq x y z
N MET A 1 8.50 7.79 4.12
CA MET A 1 7.13 7.76 3.56
C MET A 1 6.25 8.95 3.92
N SER A 2 6.47 9.63 5.04
CA SER A 2 5.60 10.73 5.53
C SER A 2 5.40 11.89 4.55
N TYR A 3 6.46 12.36 3.89
CA TYR A 3 6.38 13.44 2.88
C TYR A 3 5.53 13.05 1.68
N ALA A 4 5.81 11.89 1.08
CA ALA A 4 5.05 11.38 -0.07
C ALA A 4 3.57 11.19 0.27
N HIS A 5 3.26 10.69 1.47
CA HIS A 5 1.87 10.54 1.93
C HIS A 5 1.16 11.88 2.12
N ASN A 6 1.85 12.89 2.67
CA ASN A 6 1.29 14.23 2.80
C ASN A 6 0.96 14.83 1.43
N PHE A 7 1.87 14.70 0.46
CA PHE A 7 1.62 15.14 -0.90
C PHE A 7 0.44 14.39 -1.54
N PHE A 8 0.43 13.06 -1.40
CA PHE A 8 -0.65 12.20 -1.89
C PHE A 8 -2.02 12.61 -1.35
N SER A 9 -2.12 12.93 -0.05
CA SER A 9 -3.37 13.33 0.62
C SER A 9 -3.98 14.64 0.09
N ARG A 10 -3.21 15.42 -0.69
CA ARG A 10 -3.67 16.67 -1.31
C ARG A 10 -4.11 16.49 -2.77
N ILE A 11 -4.06 15.27 -3.30
CA ILE A 11 -4.49 14.96 -4.66
C ILE A 11 -5.97 14.61 -4.63
N ASP A 12 -6.81 15.47 -5.21
CA ASP A 12 -8.28 15.28 -5.19
C ASP A 12 -8.75 14.02 -5.95
N SER A 13 -8.05 13.65 -7.02
CA SER A 13 -8.37 12.46 -7.83
C SER A 13 -7.08 11.75 -8.27
N PRO A 14 -6.49 10.93 -7.39
CA PRO A 14 -5.28 10.18 -7.72
C PRO A 14 -5.61 9.10 -8.75
N ASN A 15 -4.82 9.06 -9.83
CA ASN A 15 -4.95 8.03 -10.85
C ASN A 15 -4.25 6.72 -10.42
N ILE A 16 -4.45 5.66 -11.20
CA ILE A 16 -3.88 4.33 -10.92
C ILE A 16 -2.35 4.35 -10.77
N PHE A 17 -1.65 5.21 -11.51
CA PHE A 17 -0.20 5.35 -11.39
C PHE A 17 0.17 5.93 -10.02
N THR A 18 -0.49 6.99 -9.58
CA THR A 18 -0.27 7.61 -8.27
C THR A 18 -0.51 6.60 -7.13
N TRP A 19 -1.59 5.82 -7.22
CA TRP A 19 -1.87 4.74 -6.26
C TRP A 19 -0.77 3.68 -6.24
N ASN A 20 -0.38 3.17 -7.41
CA ASN A 20 0.66 2.15 -7.53
C ASN A 20 2.02 2.64 -7.00
N THR A 21 2.36 3.92 -7.24
CA THR A 21 3.57 4.53 -6.66
C THR A 21 3.53 4.52 -5.13
N MET A 22 2.41 4.90 -4.52
CA MET A 22 2.27 4.93 -3.07
C MET A 22 2.28 3.53 -2.45
N ILE A 23 1.56 2.58 -3.04
CA ILE A 23 1.53 1.17 -2.59
C ILE A 23 2.94 0.58 -2.64
N ARG A 24 3.67 0.79 -3.73
CA ARG A 24 5.07 0.35 -3.85
C ARG A 24 5.98 1.01 -2.82
N GLY A 25 5.85 2.32 -2.61
CA GLY A 25 6.66 3.05 -1.63
C GLY A 25 6.49 2.52 -0.20
N TYR A 26 5.27 2.13 0.16
CA TYR A 26 5.02 1.50 1.46
C TYR A 26 5.48 0.05 1.53
N ASP A 27 5.32 -0.74 0.47
CA ASP A 27 5.93 -2.08 0.40
C ASP A 27 7.44 -2.00 0.67
N GLU A 28 8.16 -1.10 0.02
CA GLU A 28 9.62 -0.94 0.18
C GLU A 28 10.03 -0.32 1.54
N SER A 29 9.08 0.14 2.35
CA SER A 29 9.35 0.76 3.66
C SER A 29 9.40 -0.27 4.81
N GLU A 30 9.89 0.16 5.98
CA GLU A 30 9.90 -0.65 7.20
C GLU A 30 8.50 -1.06 7.66
N ASN A 31 7.48 -0.24 7.38
CA ASN A 31 6.10 -0.52 7.73
C ASN A 31 5.24 -0.69 6.46
N PRO A 32 5.02 -1.94 6.00
CA PRO A 32 4.23 -2.21 4.79
C PRO A 32 2.71 -2.12 5.01
N ARG A 33 2.22 -1.99 6.26
CA ARG A 33 0.79 -1.96 6.58
C ARG A 33 0.00 -0.89 5.81
N PRO A 34 0.49 0.34 5.63
CA PRO A 34 -0.24 1.36 4.89
C PRO A 34 -0.40 1.03 3.39
N ALA A 35 0.41 0.14 2.80
CA ALA A 35 0.22 -0.31 1.42
C ALA A 35 -1.13 -1.02 1.24
N ILE A 36 -1.53 -1.81 2.24
CA ILE A 36 -2.81 -2.56 2.24
C ILE A 36 -3.98 -1.59 2.41
N GLU A 37 -3.87 -0.62 3.32
CA GLU A 37 -4.91 0.39 3.54
C GLU A 37 -5.10 1.27 2.30
N LEU A 38 -4.01 1.65 1.61
CA LEU A 38 -4.09 2.39 0.35
C LEU A 38 -4.74 1.58 -0.76
N TYR A 39 -4.41 0.29 -0.90
CA TYR A 39 -5.08 -0.58 -1.87
C TYR A 39 -6.59 -0.65 -1.60
N ARG A 40 -6.98 -0.83 -0.33
CA ARG A 40 -8.39 -0.84 0.08
C ARG A 40 -9.04 0.51 -0.21
N HIS A 41 -8.35 1.62 0.05
CA HIS A 41 -8.85 2.95 -0.27
C HIS A 41 -9.13 3.11 -1.76
N MET A 42 -8.15 2.79 -2.60
CA MET A 42 -8.23 2.84 -4.05
C MET A 42 -9.44 2.05 -4.58
N HIS A 43 -9.60 0.80 -4.12
CA HIS A 43 -10.61 -0.11 -4.63
C HIS A 43 -12.03 0.21 -4.14
N VAL A 44 -12.18 0.56 -2.86
CA VAL A 44 -13.49 0.70 -2.21
C VAL A 44 -14.02 2.13 -2.28
N PHE A 45 -13.15 3.13 -2.10
CA PHE A 45 -13.58 4.52 -1.91
C PHE A 45 -13.32 5.42 -3.12
N SER A 46 -12.32 5.11 -3.95
CA SER A 46 -11.99 5.92 -5.14
C SER A 46 -12.51 5.35 -6.45
N CYS A 47 -13.18 4.18 -6.44
CA CYS A 47 -13.66 3.48 -7.64
C CYS A 47 -12.56 3.21 -8.70
N VAL A 48 -11.28 3.25 -8.31
CA VAL A 48 -10.16 2.97 -9.19
C VAL A 48 -9.89 1.47 -9.12
N LYS A 49 -9.99 0.78 -10.27
CA LYS A 49 -9.69 -0.65 -10.33
C LYS A 49 -8.19 -0.89 -10.22
N PRO A 50 -7.75 -1.76 -9.31
CA PRO A 50 -6.38 -2.24 -9.31
C PRO A 50 -6.02 -2.90 -10.64
N ASP A 51 -4.79 -2.70 -11.09
CA ASP A 51 -4.26 -3.33 -12.31
C ASP A 51 -3.25 -4.43 -11.96
N THR A 52 -2.69 -5.07 -12.99
CA THR A 52 -1.68 -6.11 -12.83
C THR A 52 -0.43 -5.64 -12.09
N HIS A 53 -0.15 -4.33 -12.03
CA HIS A 53 0.96 -3.78 -11.27
C HIS A 53 0.64 -3.59 -9.78
N SER A 54 -0.62 -3.46 -9.39
CA SER A 54 -1.01 -3.33 -7.98
C SER A 54 -0.77 -4.62 -7.18
N TYR A 55 -1.04 -5.79 -7.77
CA TYR A 55 -1.06 -7.07 -7.06
C TYR A 55 0.31 -7.55 -6.55
N PRO A 56 1.42 -7.48 -7.31
CA PRO A 56 2.72 -7.93 -6.83
C PRO A 56 3.19 -7.17 -5.59
N PHE A 57 3.00 -5.84 -5.56
CA PHE A 57 3.37 -5.01 -4.41
C PHE A 57 2.49 -5.31 -3.20
N LEU A 58 1.19 -5.50 -3.42
CA LEU A 58 0.26 -5.86 -2.35
C LEU A 58 0.60 -7.23 -1.73
N LEU A 59 0.83 -8.26 -2.56
CA LEU A 59 1.15 -9.60 -2.10
C LEU A 59 2.44 -9.61 -1.27
N LYS A 60 3.46 -8.88 -1.72
CA LYS A 60 4.72 -8.74 -0.99
C LYS A 60 4.53 -8.01 0.35
N ALA A 61 3.73 -6.95 0.39
CA ALA A 61 3.41 -6.24 1.63
C ALA A 61 2.66 -7.14 2.63
N VAL A 62 1.68 -7.94 2.15
CA VAL A 62 0.95 -8.92 2.98
C VAL A 62 1.89 -9.99 3.53
N ALA A 63 2.76 -10.56 2.69
CA ALA A 63 3.73 -11.56 3.12
C ALA A 63 4.67 -11.04 4.22
N LYS A 64 5.18 -9.81 4.06
CA LYS A 64 6.02 -9.16 5.08
C LYS A 64 5.31 -9.01 6.42
N LEU A 65 4.04 -8.60 6.41
CA LEU A 65 3.28 -8.49 7.65
C LEU A 65 3.09 -9.87 8.29
N ALA A 66 2.73 -10.90 7.51
CA ALA A 66 2.57 -12.26 8.04
C ALA A 66 3.83 -12.76 8.74
N VAL A 67 5.01 -12.55 8.14
CA VAL A 67 6.31 -12.88 8.77
C VAL A 67 6.53 -12.10 10.07
N VAL A 68 6.18 -10.81 10.10
CA VAL A 68 6.25 -10.00 11.34
C VAL A 68 5.31 -10.56 12.41
N TRP A 69 4.08 -10.95 12.05
CA TRP A 69 3.13 -11.54 13.00
C TRP A 69 3.64 -12.87 13.57
N GLU A 70 4.20 -13.75 12.74
CA GLU A 70 4.83 -15.00 13.20
C GLU A 70 6.01 -14.74 14.14
N GLY A 71 6.83 -13.73 13.83
CA GLY A 71 7.95 -13.31 14.69
C GLY A 71 7.52 -12.65 16.00
N VAL A 72 6.29 -12.16 16.12
CA VAL A 72 5.75 -11.60 17.38
C VAL A 72 5.03 -12.66 18.21
N CYS A 73 4.32 -13.60 17.59
CA CYS A 73 3.57 -14.64 18.28
C CYS A 73 4.41 -15.84 18.75
N ASN A 74 5.63 -16.01 18.23
CA ASN A 74 6.55 -17.11 18.62
C ASN A 74 7.60 -16.69 19.68
N PHE A 75 7.37 -15.61 20.42
CA PHE A 75 8.14 -15.22 21.62
C PHE A 75 7.18 -14.96 22.79
#